data_AF-A0A5B0MTU0-F1
#
_entry.id   AF-A0A5B0MTU0-F1
#
_cell.length_a   1.000
_cell.length_b   1.000
_cell.length_c   1.000
_cell.angle_alpha   90.00
_cell.angle_beta   90.00
_cell.angle_gamma   90.00
#
_symmetry.space_group_name_H-M   'P 1'
#
loop_
_entity.id
_entity.type
_entity.pdbx_description
1 polymer ?
#
loop_
_entity_poly.entity_id
_entity_poly.type
_entity_poly.pdbx_seq_one_letter_code
_entity_poly.pdbx_strand_id
1 'polypeptide(L)'
;MHITKPMATRALDKIWKACGFEGVSGHSFRVGGASLLRALGIPIEQICHRGRWASDCYKLYLRDFSDGEMVVTNALLRQLEEAWAT
;
A
#
# COMPACT_ATOMS: atom_id res chain seq x y z
N MET A 1 -6.49 23.86 -9.65
CA MET A 1 -7.50 22.78 -9.76
C MET A 1 -7.79 22.23 -8.37
N HIS A 2 -9.05 22.24 -7.90
CA HIS A 2 -9.43 21.74 -6.56
C HIS A 2 -9.90 20.29 -6.68
N ILE A 3 -9.12 19.34 -6.15
CA ILE A 3 -9.46 17.91 -6.15
C ILE A 3 -10.11 17.56 -4.82
N THR A 4 -11.38 17.14 -4.86
CA THR A 4 -12.07 16.65 -3.67
C THR A 4 -11.84 15.15 -3.48
N LYS A 5 -12.00 14.65 -2.24
CA LYS A 5 -11.93 13.21 -1.95
C LYS A 5 -12.85 12.39 -2.87
N PRO A 6 -14.15 12.72 -3.07
CA PRO A 6 -15.02 11.96 -3.96
C PRO A 6 -14.54 11.95 -5.42
N MET A 7 -13.95 13.05 -5.90
CA MET A 7 -13.39 13.09 -7.26
C MET A 7 -12.22 12.12 -7.41
N ALA A 8 -11.27 12.17 -6.47
CA ALA A 8 -10.11 11.28 -6.47
C ALA A 8 -10.52 9.80 -6.33
N THR A 9 -11.41 9.48 -5.39
CA THR A 9 -11.82 8.09 -5.15
C THR A 9 -12.57 7.50 -6.35
N ARG A 10 -13.42 8.29 -7.03
CA ARG A 10 -14.12 7.82 -8.25
C ARG A 10 -13.16 7.63 -9.41
N ALA A 11 -12.19 8.52 -9.59
CA ALA A 11 -11.19 8.38 -10.65
C ALA A 11 -10.35 7.11 -10.44
N LEU A 12 -9.87 6.90 -9.21
CA LEU A 12 -9.09 5.73 -8.85
C LEU A 12 -9.90 4.43 -8.99
N ASP A 13 -11.14 4.38 -8.49
CA ASP A 13 -12.03 3.22 -8.63
C ASP A 13 -12.24 2.82 -10.09
N LYS A 14 -12.38 3.79 -11.00
CA LYS A 14 -12.47 3.52 -12.44
C LYS A 14 -11.20 2.91 -13.00
N ILE A 15 -10.03 3.44 -12.63
CA ILE A 15 -8.73 2.93 -13.09
C ILE A 15 -8.53 1.50 -12.59
N TRP A 16 -8.80 1.25 -11.31
CA TRP A 16 -8.65 -0.08 -10.72
C TRP A 16 -9.54 -1.12 -11.38
N LYS A 17 -10.83 -0.80 -11.57
CA LYS A 17 -11.76 -1.68 -12.29
C LYS A 17 -11.31 -1.96 -13.72
N ALA A 18 -10.83 -0.96 -14.44
CA ALA A 18 -10.32 -1.15 -15.81
C ALA A 18 -9.09 -2.08 -15.86
N CYS A 19 -8.31 -2.12 -14.78
CA CYS A 19 -7.16 -3.03 -14.63
C CYS A 19 -7.52 -4.38 -13.96
N GLY A 20 -8.79 -4.67 -13.71
CA GLY A 20 -9.23 -5.92 -13.08
C GLY A 20 -9.09 -5.96 -11.55
N PHE A 21 -8.82 -4.82 -10.90
CA PHE A 21 -8.72 -4.70 -9.45
C PHE A 21 -10.02 -4.18 -8.85
N GLU A 22 -10.92 -5.08 -8.48
CA GLU A 22 -12.19 -4.72 -7.83
C GLU A 22 -12.05 -4.59 -6.31
N GLY A 23 -12.82 -3.67 -5.71
CA GLY A 23 -12.86 -3.49 -4.26
C GLY A 23 -11.63 -2.81 -3.63
N VAL A 24 -10.65 -2.39 -4.44
CA VAL A 24 -9.47 -1.66 -3.95
C VAL A 24 -9.85 -0.23 -3.58
N SER A 25 -9.57 0.14 -2.33
CA SER A 25 -9.82 1.48 -1.80
C SER A 25 -8.54 2.10 -1.23
N GLY A 26 -8.59 3.39 -0.89
CA GLY A 26 -7.49 4.03 -0.16
C GLY A 26 -7.17 3.36 1.18
N HIS A 27 -8.16 2.74 1.83
CA HIS A 27 -7.93 1.96 3.05
C HIS A 27 -7.12 0.69 2.78
N SER A 28 -7.37 0.02 1.64
CA SER A 28 -6.61 -1.15 1.20
C SER A 28 -5.11 -0.81 1.05
N PHE A 29 -4.79 0.34 0.46
CA PHE A 29 -3.40 0.82 0.36
C PHE A 29 -2.77 1.12 1.73
N ARG A 30 -3.55 1.61 2.69
CA ARG A 30 -3.04 1.88 4.05
C ARG A 30 -2.68 0.57 4.78
N VAL A 31 -3.52 -0.45 4.68
CA VAL A 31 -3.26 -1.80 5.22
C VAL A 31 -2.07 -2.45 4.51
N GLY A 32 -2.10 -2.47 3.17
CA GLY A 32 -1.06 -3.09 2.34
C GLY A 32 0.31 -2.43 2.53
N GLY A 33 0.38 -1.10 2.52
CA GLY A 33 1.64 -0.37 2.70
C GLY A 33 2.27 -0.60 4.08
N ALA A 34 1.47 -0.63 5.14
CA ALA A 34 1.97 -0.93 6.49
C ALA A 34 2.51 -2.36 6.61
N SER A 35 1.76 -3.30 6.04
CA SER A 35 2.11 -4.72 6.01
C SER A 35 3.40 -4.94 5.20
N LEU A 36 3.52 -4.30 4.03
CA LEU A 36 4.71 -4.34 3.19
C LEU A 36 5.95 -3.78 3.92
N LEU A 37 5.84 -2.61 4.54
CA LEU A 37 6.96 -2.02 5.28
C LEU A 37 7.41 -2.94 6.44
N ARG A 38 6.47 -3.56 7.14
CA ARG A 38 6.77 -4.56 8.18
C ARG A 38 7.51 -5.76 7.58
N ALA A 39 7.01 -6.29 6.47
CA ALA A 39 7.61 -7.46 5.80
C ALA A 39 9.02 -7.17 5.26
N LEU A 40 9.30 -5.92 4.88
CA LEU A 40 10.64 -5.43 4.51
C LEU A 40 11.54 -5.14 5.72
N GLY A 41 11.10 -5.40 6.95
CA GLY A 41 11.89 -5.22 8.17
C GLY A 41 12.03 -3.77 8.62
N ILE A 42 11.19 -2.86 8.13
CA ILE A 42 11.21 -1.46 8.57
C ILE A 42 10.77 -1.39 10.05
N PRO A 43 11.50 -0.65 10.91
CA PRO A 43 11.13 -0.54 12.32
C PRO A 43 9.70 0.00 12.51
N ILE A 44 8.98 -0.58 13.49
CA ILE A 44 7.59 -0.21 13.79
C ILE A 44 7.43 1.29 14.06
N GLU A 45 8.38 1.92 14.75
CA GLU A 45 8.35 3.36 15.00
C GLU A 45 8.28 4.18 13.71
N GLN A 46 9.05 3.81 12.69
CA GLN A 46 9.02 4.47 11.39
C GLN A 46 7.72 4.20 10.64
N ILE A 47 7.17 2.98 10.75
CA ILE A 47 5.87 2.64 10.18
C ILE A 47 4.76 3.47 10.84
N CYS A 48 4.77 3.59 12.16
CA CYS A 48 3.86 4.43 12.95
C CYS A 48 3.98 5.91 12.58
N HIS A 49 5.19 6.41 12.44
CA HIS A 49 5.45 7.77 12.01
C HIS A 49 4.88 8.06 10.61
N ARG A 50 5.19 7.20 9.62
CA ARG A 50 4.67 7.31 8.24
C ARG A 50 3.14 7.19 8.19
N GLY A 51 2.58 6.27 8.96
CA GLY A 51 1.14 6.04 9.06
C GLY A 51 0.39 7.07 9.90
N ARG A 52 1.08 7.95 10.63
CA ARG A 52 0.50 8.88 11.62
C ARG A 52 -0.33 8.16 12.69
N TRP A 53 0.19 7.04 13.18
CA TRP A 53 -0.42 6.30 14.28
C TRP A 53 0.16 6.78 15.62
N ALA A 54 -0.69 7.35 16.46
CA ALA A 54 -0.34 7.79 17.81
C ALA A 54 -0.61 6.72 18.89
N SER A 55 -1.23 5.60 18.50
CA SER A 55 -1.56 4.48 19.39
C SER A 55 -1.36 3.15 18.67
N ASP A 56 -1.54 2.06 19.41
CA ASP A 56 -1.39 0.69 18.95
C ASP A 56 -2.42 0.21 17.90
N CYS A 57 -3.30 1.10 17.42
CA CYS A 57 -4.31 0.74 16.42
C CYS A 57 -3.71 0.28 15.08
N TYR A 58 -2.43 0.58 14.81
CA TYR A 58 -1.71 0.06 13.64
C TYR A 58 -1.63 -1.48 13.62
N LYS A 59 -1.65 -2.13 14.78
CA LYS A 59 -1.59 -3.60 14.90
C LYS A 59 -2.74 -4.29 14.15
N LEU A 60 -3.90 -3.64 14.04
CA LEU A 60 -5.06 -4.14 13.29
C LEU A 60 -4.85 -4.14 11.76
N TYR A 61 -3.84 -3.41 11.29
CA TYR A 61 -3.56 -3.24 9.86
C TYR A 61 -2.44 -4.16 9.39
N LEU A 62 -1.66 -4.75 10.30
CA LEU A 62 -0.51 -5.56 9.94
C LEU A 62 -0.95 -6.96 9.52
N ARG A 63 -0.63 -7.31 8.29
CA ARG A 63 -0.75 -8.66 7.75
C ARG A 63 0.65 -9.18 7.46
N ASP A 64 0.89 -10.44 7.79
CA ASP A 64 2.17 -11.07 7.50
C ASP A 64 2.19 -11.55 6.04
N PHE A 65 3.38 -11.58 5.45
CA PHE A 65 3.63 -12.09 4.11
C PHE A 65 4.32 -13.44 4.27
N SER A 66 3.88 -14.44 3.50
CA SER A 66 4.62 -15.68 3.33
C SER A 66 5.90 -15.44 2.51
N ASP A 67 6.85 -16.37 2.61
CA ASP A 67 8.09 -16.32 1.82
C ASP A 67 7.80 -16.27 0.31
N GLY A 68 6.78 -17.00 -0.16
CA GLY A 68 6.34 -16.98 -1.55
C GLY A 68 5.79 -15.61 -1.97
N GLU A 69 4.96 -14.99 -1.12
CA GLU A 69 4.47 -13.63 -1.36
C GLU A 69 5.61 -12.62 -1.37
N MET A 70 6.64 -12.79 -0.53
CA MET A 70 7.82 -11.93 -0.54
C MET A 70 8.63 -12.03 -1.83
N VAL A 71 8.78 -13.22 -2.41
CA VAL A 71 9.46 -13.40 -3.70
C VAL A 71 8.74 -12.61 -4.79
N VAL A 72 7.42 -12.76 -4.90
CA VAL A 72 6.60 -12.04 -5.90
C VAL A 72 6.64 -10.53 -5.66
N THR A 73 6.50 -10.11 -4.41
CA THR A 73 6.52 -8.69 -4.01
C THR A 73 7.84 -8.02 -4.38
N ASN A 74 8.97 -8.66 -4.08
CA ASN A 74 10.28 -8.12 -4.42
C ASN A 74 10.50 -8.02 -5.93
N ALA A 75 9.98 -8.98 -6.71
CA ALA A 75 10.03 -8.91 -8.17
C ALA A 75 9.23 -7.71 -8.71
N LEU A 76 8.02 -7.47 -8.18
CA LEU A 76 7.20 -6.31 -8.55
C LEU A 76 7.85 -4.98 -8.18
N LEU A 77 8.49 -4.89 -7.00
CA LEU A 77 9.20 -3.68 -6.58
C LEU A 77 10.36 -3.35 -7.53
N ARG A 78 11.12 -4.36 -7.99
CA ARG A 78 12.19 -4.14 -8.98
C ARG A 78 11.65 -3.63 -10.31
N GLN A 79 10.56 -4.22 -10.81
CA GLN A 79 9.92 -3.74 -12.04
C GLN A 79 9.43 -2.30 -11.91
N LEU A 80 8.90 -1.93 -10.73
CA LEU A 80 8.49 -0.55 -10.44
C LEU A 80 9.69 0.40 -10.45
N GLU A 81 10.82 0.02 -9.82
CA GLU A 81 12.04 0.82 -9.82
C GLU A 81 12.58 1.04 -11.23
N GLU A 82 12.60 -0.01 -12.07
CA GLU A 82 13.01 0.07 -13.48
C GLU A 82 12.11 1.03 -14.28
N ALA A 83 10.80 0.93 -14.11
CA ALA A 83 9.83 1.80 -14.78
C ALA A 83 9.87 3.25 -14.28
N TRP A 84 10.38 3.50 -13.07
CA TRP A 84 10.49 4.83 -12.49
C TRP A 84 11.81 5.53 -12.87
N ALA A 85 12.82 4.76 -13.28
CA ALA A 85 14.13 5.26 -13.70
C ALA A 85 14.15 5.76 -15.16
N THR A 86 13.09 5.50 -15.93
CA THR A 86 12.87 5.97 -17.32
C THR A 86 12.03 7.23 -17.37
#